data_AF-A0A6L5G9I8-F1
#
_entry.id   AF-A0A6L5G9I8-F1
#
_cell.length_a   1.000
_cell.length_b   1.000
_cell.length_c   1.000
_cell.angle_alpha   90.00
_cell.angle_beta   90.00
_cell.angle_gamma   90.00
#
_symmetry.space_group_name_H-M   'P 1'
#
loop_
_entity.id
_entity.type
_entity.pdbx_description
1 polymer ?
#
loop_
_entity_poly.entity_id
_entity_poly.type
_entity_poly.pdbx_seq_one_letter_code
_entity_poly.pdbx_strand_id
1 'polypeptide(L)'
;MSRTAATVLAAAILSLASAACSAGEPTQDGGDESPAAVSEALVDWAEAFCAAPEAIPTDLYIPFTAAARGAEVTEDDRRPLIDALAEVDRVLADAVAAVDAVPAGPTPEAEAALEQYRADVEEARSGFAEYADLAPVYPVEQLEDLYLLAGMDAMNLPYPLMMAETYLTAADLNEAAQKAPACGGAAD
;
A
#
# COMPACT_ATOMS: atom_id res chain seq x y z
N MET A 1 -1.11 -52.23 -14.32
CA MET A 1 -1.29 -52.33 -15.78
C MET A 1 -1.04 -50.97 -16.41
N SER A 2 -0.29 -50.98 -17.49
CA SER A 2 0.54 -49.92 -18.07
C SER A 2 -0.15 -48.61 -18.48
N ARG A 3 0.56 -47.48 -18.34
CA ARG A 3 0.83 -46.53 -19.43
C ARG A 3 2.25 -45.95 -19.32
N THR A 4 3.15 -46.54 -20.12
CA THR A 4 4.30 -45.96 -20.84
C THR A 4 3.92 -44.63 -21.53
N ALA A 5 4.77 -43.68 -21.96
CA ALA A 5 6.21 -43.45 -22.03
C ALA A 5 6.36 -41.94 -22.42
N ALA A 6 7.23 -41.15 -21.80
CA ALA A 6 8.58 -40.77 -22.25
C ALA A 6 8.69 -40.16 -23.67
N THR A 7 9.16 -38.91 -23.75
CA THR A 7 10.15 -38.50 -24.77
C THR A 7 11.06 -37.39 -24.24
N VAL A 8 12.34 -37.73 -24.14
CA VAL A 8 13.51 -36.86 -23.96
C VAL A 8 14.08 -36.57 -25.36
N LEU A 9 14.60 -35.37 -25.62
CA LEU A 9 15.67 -35.11 -26.62
C LEU A 9 16.28 -33.75 -26.25
N ALA A 10 17.44 -33.66 -25.60
CA ALA A 10 18.80 -33.92 -26.06
C ALA A 10 19.36 -32.82 -26.98
N ALA A 11 20.51 -32.31 -26.55
CA ALA A 11 21.22 -31.15 -27.05
C ALA A 11 22.09 -31.43 -28.28
N ALA A 12 22.49 -30.32 -28.91
CA ALA A 12 23.88 -29.94 -29.22
C ALA A 12 24.32 -29.80 -30.70
N ILE A 13 25.24 -28.84 -30.83
CA ILE A 13 26.47 -28.77 -31.65
C ILE A 13 26.55 -27.65 -32.71
N LEU A 14 27.61 -26.85 -32.49
CA LEU A 14 28.28 -25.82 -33.27
C LEU A 14 28.44 -26.08 -34.78
N SER A 15 28.58 -24.99 -35.56
CA SER A 15 29.73 -24.79 -36.47
C SER A 15 29.91 -23.32 -36.90
N LEU A 16 31.16 -22.86 -36.84
CA LEU A 16 31.68 -21.58 -37.37
C LEU A 16 31.76 -21.58 -38.90
N ALA A 17 31.65 -20.42 -39.55
CA ALA A 17 32.46 -20.07 -40.73
C ALA A 17 32.43 -18.56 -41.02
N SER A 18 33.62 -17.95 -41.04
CA SER A 18 33.88 -16.59 -41.53
C SER A 18 34.20 -16.63 -43.04
N ALA A 19 33.62 -15.74 -43.84
CA ALA A 19 34.20 -15.28 -45.11
C ALA A 19 33.55 -13.96 -45.56
N ALA A 20 34.39 -13.03 -46.02
CA ALA A 20 34.09 -11.65 -46.38
C ALA A 20 33.47 -11.50 -47.79
N CYS A 21 32.69 -10.42 -47.99
CA CYS A 21 32.84 -9.38 -49.03
C CYS A 21 31.49 -8.79 -49.51
N SER A 22 31.49 -7.46 -49.58
CA SER A 22 30.66 -6.57 -50.42
C SER A 22 29.26 -6.17 -49.95
N ALA A 23 29.22 -4.89 -49.56
CA ALA A 23 28.31 -3.85 -50.03
C ALA A 23 26.83 -3.91 -49.60
N GLY A 24 26.47 -2.89 -48.83
CA GLY A 24 25.12 -2.53 -48.47
C GLY A 24 25.10 -2.19 -46.99
N GLU A 25 25.31 -0.92 -46.65
CA GLU A 25 24.90 -0.40 -45.34
C GLU A 25 23.37 -0.61 -45.23
N PRO A 26 22.86 -1.40 -44.28
CA PRO A 26 21.57 -1.11 -43.72
C PRO A 26 21.82 -0.11 -42.61
N THR A 27 21.29 1.10 -42.79
CA THR A 27 21.05 2.05 -41.71
C THR A 27 20.59 1.27 -40.48
N GLN A 28 21.45 1.29 -39.46
CA GLN A 28 21.16 0.83 -38.13
C GLN A 28 20.16 1.84 -37.56
N ASP A 29 18.88 1.65 -37.88
CA ASP A 29 17.78 2.30 -37.20
C ASP A 29 17.70 1.65 -35.81
N GLY A 30 18.65 2.07 -34.97
CA GLY A 30 18.61 1.82 -33.55
C GLY A 30 17.38 2.55 -33.05
N GLY A 31 16.27 1.83 -32.97
CA GLY A 31 15.19 2.16 -32.06
C GLY A 31 15.81 2.22 -30.68
N ASP A 32 16.22 3.43 -30.30
CA ASP A 32 16.40 3.84 -28.93
C ASP A 32 14.99 3.74 -28.31
N GLU A 33 14.58 2.51 -27.97
CA GLU A 33 13.54 2.29 -26.98
C GLU A 33 14.13 2.75 -25.66
N SER A 34 14.29 4.08 -25.53
CA SER A 34 14.22 4.72 -24.24
C SER A 34 12.95 4.21 -23.59
N PRO A 35 13.02 3.69 -22.35
CA PRO A 35 11.82 3.35 -21.61
C PRO A 35 10.89 4.57 -21.71
N ALA A 36 9.65 4.37 -22.16
CA ALA A 36 8.71 5.46 -22.28
C ALA A 36 8.65 6.16 -20.92
N ALA A 37 9.07 7.43 -20.89
CA ALA A 37 9.10 8.19 -19.66
C ALA A 37 7.70 8.20 -19.02
N VAL A 38 7.64 8.00 -17.71
CA VAL A 38 6.38 8.06 -16.96
C VAL A 38 5.67 9.40 -17.25
N SER A 39 4.36 9.34 -17.48
CA SER A 39 3.58 10.54 -17.83
C SER A 39 3.43 11.47 -16.63
N GLU A 40 3.46 12.78 -16.87
CA GLU A 40 3.19 13.82 -15.86
C GLU A 40 1.84 13.61 -15.15
N ALA A 41 0.80 13.22 -15.89
CA ALA A 41 -0.52 12.91 -15.31
C ALA A 41 -0.49 11.77 -14.27
N LEU A 42 0.43 10.80 -14.42
CA LEU A 42 0.57 9.71 -13.46
C LEU A 42 1.38 10.16 -12.22
N VAL A 43 2.35 11.05 -12.40
CA VAL A 43 3.08 11.69 -11.29
C VAL A 43 2.14 12.56 -10.46
N ASP A 44 1.35 13.42 -11.10
CA ASP A 44 0.35 14.28 -10.44
C ASP A 44 -0.71 13.45 -9.70
N TRP A 45 -1.12 12.33 -10.29
CA TRP A 45 -2.04 11.40 -9.64
C TRP A 45 -1.39 10.72 -8.42
N ALA A 46 -0.15 10.26 -8.53
CA ALA A 46 0.59 9.66 -7.42
C ALA A 46 0.79 10.65 -6.27
N GLU A 47 1.05 11.93 -6.57
CA GLU A 47 1.12 13.02 -5.59
C GLU A 47 -0.19 13.15 -4.80
N ALA A 48 -1.33 13.24 -5.50
CA ALA A 48 -2.64 13.32 -4.86
C ALA A 48 -2.96 12.05 -4.04
N PHE A 49 -2.62 10.88 -4.57
CA PHE A 49 -2.82 9.58 -3.92
C PHE A 49 -2.03 9.47 -2.61
N CYS A 50 -0.74 9.79 -2.61
CA CYS A 50 0.11 9.72 -1.42
C CYS A 50 -0.14 10.85 -0.40
N ALA A 51 -0.77 11.95 -0.81
CA ALA A 51 -1.17 13.03 0.11
C ALA A 51 -2.44 12.71 0.91
N ALA A 52 -3.33 11.84 0.40
CA ALA A 52 -4.58 11.49 1.07
C ALA A 52 -4.46 10.96 2.53
N PRO A 53 -3.47 10.12 2.89
CA PRO A 53 -3.30 9.61 4.25
C PRO A 53 -2.65 10.61 5.23
N GLU A 54 -2.33 11.85 4.83
CA GLU A 54 -2.00 12.90 5.82
C GLU A 54 -3.14 13.13 6.83
N ALA A 55 -4.36 12.69 6.48
CA ALA A 55 -5.51 12.63 7.39
C ALA A 55 -5.34 11.62 8.54
N ILE A 56 -4.44 10.62 8.45
CA ILE A 56 -4.21 9.61 9.48
C ILE A 56 -2.93 9.94 10.26
N PRO A 57 -3.03 10.44 11.50
CA PRO A 57 -1.86 10.79 12.30
C PRO A 57 -1.02 9.56 12.62
N THR A 58 0.30 9.65 12.43
CA THR A 58 1.23 8.54 12.73
C THR A 58 1.21 8.16 14.22
N ASP A 59 0.79 9.05 15.11
CA ASP A 59 0.72 8.84 16.56
C ASP A 59 -0.62 8.29 17.06
N LEU A 60 -1.56 7.95 16.16
CA LEU A 60 -2.88 7.42 16.52
C LEU A 60 -2.83 6.11 17.33
N TYR A 61 -1.74 5.35 17.23
CA TYR A 61 -1.55 4.12 18.00
C TYR A 61 -1.04 4.37 19.45
N ILE A 62 -0.51 5.57 19.76
CA ILE A 62 0.09 5.88 21.06
C ILE A 62 -0.90 5.67 22.23
N PRO A 63 -2.16 6.14 22.16
CA PRO A 63 -3.14 5.93 23.23
C PRO A 63 -3.28 4.44 23.62
N PHE A 64 -3.26 3.56 22.62
CA PHE A 64 -3.42 2.12 22.83
C PHE A 64 -2.17 1.47 23.47
N THR A 65 -0.97 1.93 23.10
CA THR A 65 0.28 1.43 23.70
C THR A 65 0.54 1.96 25.11
N ALA A 66 0.03 3.15 25.45
CA ALA A 66 0.22 3.73 26.77
C ALA A 66 -0.54 2.95 27.85
N ALA A 67 -1.76 2.49 27.53
CA ALA A 67 -2.57 1.64 28.40
C ALA A 67 -1.95 0.24 28.60
N ALA A 68 -1.27 -0.30 27.60
CA ALA A 68 -0.65 -1.63 27.64
C ALA A 68 0.68 -1.73 28.45
N ARG A 69 1.14 -0.68 29.15
CA ARG A 69 2.47 -0.67 29.81
C ARG A 69 2.57 -1.39 31.16
N GLY A 70 1.74 -2.41 31.37
CA GLY A 70 1.93 -3.38 32.46
C GLY A 70 1.44 -2.95 33.84
N ALA A 71 0.53 -1.96 33.91
CA ALA A 71 -0.38 -1.85 35.04
C ALA A 71 -1.56 -2.80 34.80
N GLU A 72 -2.11 -3.37 35.87
CA GLU A 72 -3.35 -4.15 35.77
C GLU A 72 -4.45 -3.24 35.21
N VAL A 73 -5.09 -3.66 34.11
CA VAL A 73 -6.18 -2.89 33.50
C VAL A 73 -7.40 -2.95 34.42
N THR A 74 -7.97 -1.79 34.67
CA THR A 74 -9.11 -1.59 35.58
C THR A 74 -10.29 -0.96 34.84
N GLU A 75 -11.43 -0.84 35.53
CA GLU A 75 -12.60 -0.15 34.98
C GLU A 75 -12.32 1.33 34.65
N ASP A 76 -11.38 1.98 35.35
CA ASP A 76 -10.98 3.37 35.08
C ASP A 76 -10.37 3.53 33.67
N ASP A 77 -9.82 2.46 33.10
CA ASP A 77 -9.22 2.44 31.77
C ASP A 77 -10.23 2.29 30.64
N ARG A 78 -11.49 1.95 30.95
CA ARG A 78 -12.54 1.78 29.92
C ARG A 78 -12.87 3.09 29.21
N ARG A 79 -12.98 4.19 29.95
CA ARG A 79 -13.31 5.49 29.35
C ARG A 79 -12.20 5.97 28.40
N PRO A 80 -10.91 5.95 28.79
CA PRO A 80 -9.82 6.24 27.87
C PRO A 80 -9.83 5.38 26.60
N LEU A 81 -10.17 4.08 26.69
CA LEU A 81 -10.28 3.21 25.52
C LEU A 81 -11.36 3.69 24.56
N ILE A 82 -12.56 3.96 25.09
CA ILE A 82 -13.70 4.46 24.30
C ILE A 82 -13.35 5.80 23.64
N ASP A 83 -12.69 6.69 24.37
CA ASP A 83 -12.28 7.99 23.85
C ASP A 83 -11.22 7.85 22.74
N ALA A 84 -10.28 6.92 22.88
CA ALA A 84 -9.29 6.61 21.84
C ALA A 84 -9.94 5.99 20.59
N LEU A 85 -10.92 5.09 20.75
CA LEU A 85 -11.65 4.51 19.62
C LEU A 85 -12.50 5.56 18.88
N ALA A 86 -13.07 6.53 19.60
CA ALA A 86 -13.79 7.65 19.00
C ALA A 86 -12.86 8.62 18.24
N GLU A 87 -11.62 8.79 18.69
CA GLU A 87 -10.58 9.50 17.95
C GLU A 87 -10.28 8.79 16.62
N VAL A 88 -10.09 7.47 16.66
CA VAL A 88 -9.83 6.66 15.47
C VAL A 88 -11.00 6.75 14.47
N ASP A 89 -12.25 6.62 14.92
CA ASP A 89 -13.42 6.74 14.03
C ASP A 89 -13.46 8.07 13.29
N ARG A 90 -13.18 9.18 13.99
CA ARG A 90 -13.12 10.50 13.34
C ARG A 90 -12.00 10.59 12.32
N VAL A 91 -10.80 10.13 12.68
CA VAL A 91 -9.64 10.11 11.78
C VAL A 91 -9.92 9.27 10.54
N LEU A 92 -10.53 8.10 10.69
CA LEU A 92 -10.90 7.26 9.57
C LEU A 92 -12.01 7.88 8.71
N ALA A 93 -12.96 8.61 9.30
CA ALA A 93 -13.94 9.37 8.53
C ALA A 93 -13.29 10.47 7.69
N ASP A 94 -12.31 11.19 8.25
CA ASP A 94 -11.52 12.19 7.53
C ASP A 94 -10.67 11.54 6.42
N ALA A 95 -10.10 10.35 6.70
CA ALA A 95 -9.35 9.58 5.70
C ALA A 95 -10.23 9.13 4.54
N VAL A 96 -11.43 8.58 4.80
CA VAL A 96 -12.40 8.24 3.74
C VAL A 96 -12.68 9.44 2.84
N ALA A 97 -12.95 10.62 3.44
CA ALA A 97 -13.19 11.83 2.67
C ALA A 97 -11.97 12.26 1.84
N ALA A 98 -10.75 12.08 2.37
CA ALA A 98 -9.51 12.37 1.64
C ALA A 98 -9.29 11.40 0.47
N VAL A 99 -9.50 10.09 0.66
CA VAL A 99 -9.38 9.09 -0.42
C VAL A 99 -10.44 9.29 -1.50
N ASP A 100 -11.66 9.66 -1.12
CA ASP A 100 -12.74 9.96 -2.07
C ASP A 100 -12.47 11.22 -2.90
N ALA A 101 -11.62 12.13 -2.40
CA ALA A 101 -11.19 13.32 -3.13
C ALA A 101 -10.05 13.04 -4.13
N VAL A 102 -9.39 11.88 -4.06
CA VAL A 102 -8.35 11.49 -5.02
C VAL A 102 -8.99 11.29 -6.40
N PRO A 103 -8.47 11.91 -7.47
CA PRO A 103 -9.00 11.73 -8.81
C PRO A 103 -8.89 10.27 -9.27
N ALA A 104 -9.76 9.88 -10.21
CA ALA A 104 -9.68 8.56 -10.84
C ALA A 104 -8.28 8.30 -11.44
N GLY A 105 -7.85 7.04 -11.38
CA GLY A 105 -6.57 6.59 -11.88
C GLY A 105 -6.46 6.80 -13.40
N PRO A 106 -5.34 7.36 -13.91
CA PRO A 106 -5.14 7.54 -15.35
C PRO A 106 -4.85 6.21 -16.07
N THR A 107 -4.57 5.14 -15.32
CA THR A 107 -4.36 3.76 -15.82
C THR A 107 -5.22 2.77 -15.02
N PRO A 108 -5.48 1.56 -15.55
CA PRO A 108 -6.18 0.51 -14.80
C PRO A 108 -5.47 0.13 -13.49
N GLU A 109 -4.14 0.13 -13.47
CA GLU A 109 -3.34 -0.19 -12.29
C GLU A 109 -3.46 0.91 -11.21
N ALA A 110 -3.48 2.18 -11.62
CA ALA A 110 -3.72 3.31 -10.73
C ALA A 110 -5.15 3.27 -10.13
N GLU A 111 -6.16 2.98 -10.95
CA GLU A 111 -7.54 2.84 -10.47
C GLU A 111 -7.66 1.67 -9.48
N ALA A 112 -7.04 0.52 -9.78
CA ALA A 112 -7.03 -0.62 -8.89
C ALA A 112 -6.35 -0.32 -7.54
N ALA A 113 -5.26 0.45 -7.54
CA ALA A 113 -4.60 0.90 -6.32
C ALA A 113 -5.52 1.82 -5.47
N LEU A 114 -6.27 2.72 -6.11
CA LEU A 114 -7.23 3.59 -5.43
C LEU A 114 -8.44 2.82 -4.89
N GLU A 115 -8.97 1.87 -5.66
CA GLU A 115 -10.03 0.98 -5.19
C GLU A 115 -9.59 0.14 -3.98
N GLN A 116 -8.36 -0.40 -4.02
CA GLN A 116 -7.80 -1.14 -2.88
C GLN A 116 -7.65 -0.24 -1.65
N TYR A 117 -7.10 0.97 -1.81
CA TYR A 117 -6.95 1.90 -0.69
C TYR A 117 -8.30 2.28 -0.05
N ARG A 118 -9.34 2.54 -0.86
CA ARG A 118 -10.70 2.74 -0.35
C ARG A 118 -11.21 1.54 0.44
N ALA A 119 -10.97 0.33 -0.06
CA ALA A 119 -11.39 -0.89 0.62
C ALA A 119 -10.68 -1.06 1.98
N ASP A 120 -9.37 -0.82 2.04
CA ASP A 120 -8.59 -0.95 3.26
C ASP A 120 -9.01 0.05 4.35
N VAL A 121 -9.29 1.30 3.97
CA VAL A 121 -9.78 2.32 4.94
C VAL A 121 -11.16 1.95 5.47
N GLU A 122 -12.05 1.43 4.63
CA GLU A 122 -13.39 1.00 5.05
C GLU A 122 -13.36 -0.28 5.90
N GLU A 123 -12.46 -1.22 5.59
CA GLU A 123 -12.20 -2.41 6.42
C GLU A 123 -11.69 -2.00 7.80
N ALA A 124 -10.70 -1.11 7.86
CA ALA A 124 -10.19 -0.57 9.11
C ALA A 124 -11.31 0.10 9.92
N ARG A 125 -12.12 0.95 9.27
CA ARG A 125 -13.25 1.62 9.93
C ARG A 125 -14.26 0.62 10.49
N SER A 126 -14.56 -0.44 9.75
CA SER A 126 -15.45 -1.51 10.21
C SER A 126 -14.88 -2.26 11.42
N GLY A 127 -13.58 -2.57 11.41
CA GLY A 127 -12.89 -3.21 12.55
C GLY A 127 -12.89 -2.33 13.80
N PHE A 128 -12.58 -1.04 13.66
CA PHE A 128 -12.60 -0.10 14.79
C PHE A 128 -14.02 0.17 15.32
N ALA A 129 -15.04 0.13 14.46
CA ALA A 129 -16.43 0.20 14.90
C ALA A 129 -16.81 -1.01 15.77
N GLU A 130 -16.34 -2.22 15.44
CA GLU A 130 -16.52 -3.41 16.28
C GLU A 130 -15.87 -3.23 17.66
N TYR A 131 -14.64 -2.71 17.72
CA TYR A 131 -13.99 -2.40 18.99
C TYR A 131 -14.77 -1.36 19.80
N ALA A 132 -15.29 -0.32 19.15
CA ALA A 132 -16.09 0.72 19.80
C ALA A 132 -17.41 0.18 20.37
N ASP A 133 -18.06 -0.75 19.68
CA ASP A 133 -19.27 -1.42 20.15
C ASP A 133 -19.01 -2.36 21.33
N LEU A 134 -17.83 -3.02 21.34
CA LEU A 134 -17.43 -3.95 22.38
C LEU A 134 -16.92 -3.26 23.65
N ALA A 135 -16.16 -2.16 23.51
CA ALA A 135 -15.47 -1.50 24.62
C ALA A 135 -16.34 -1.16 25.85
N PRO A 136 -17.64 -0.76 25.73
CA PRO A 136 -18.50 -0.50 26.88
C PRO A 136 -18.86 -1.74 27.71
N VAL A 137 -18.85 -2.93 27.10
CA VAL A 137 -19.34 -4.18 27.71
C VAL A 137 -18.26 -5.25 27.85
N TYR A 138 -17.07 -5.01 27.29
CA TYR A 138 -15.95 -5.94 27.36
C TYR A 138 -15.53 -6.20 28.82
N PRO A 139 -15.24 -7.44 29.23
CA PRO A 139 -14.81 -7.75 30.60
C PRO A 139 -13.57 -6.95 30.99
N VAL A 140 -13.55 -6.39 32.20
CA VAL A 140 -12.45 -5.53 32.68
C VAL A 140 -11.11 -6.26 32.60
N GLU A 141 -11.12 -7.53 32.99
CA GLU A 141 -9.95 -8.41 33.04
C GLU A 141 -9.39 -8.73 31.64
N GLN A 142 -10.13 -8.40 30.58
CA GLN A 142 -9.75 -8.59 29.18
C GLN A 142 -9.64 -7.26 28.42
N LEU A 143 -9.85 -6.10 29.07
CA LEU A 143 -9.72 -4.81 28.39
C LEU A 143 -8.32 -4.60 27.80
N GLU A 144 -7.29 -5.20 28.40
CA GLU A 144 -5.92 -5.21 27.86
C GLU A 144 -5.86 -5.82 26.45
N ASP A 145 -6.59 -6.92 26.21
CA ASP A 145 -6.64 -7.57 24.89
C ASP A 145 -7.23 -6.63 23.84
N LEU A 146 -8.28 -5.89 24.20
CA LEU A 146 -8.93 -4.93 23.31
C LEU A 146 -8.01 -3.74 23.01
N TYR A 147 -7.28 -3.24 24.01
CA TYR A 147 -6.23 -2.23 23.82
C TYR A 147 -5.13 -2.72 22.87
N LEU A 148 -4.66 -3.96 23.05
CA LEU A 148 -3.60 -4.52 22.24
C LEU A 148 -4.04 -4.72 20.78
N LEU A 149 -5.22 -5.30 20.57
CA LEU A 149 -5.78 -5.53 19.23
C LEU A 149 -6.02 -4.21 18.50
N ALA A 150 -6.71 -3.25 19.12
CA ALA A 150 -6.94 -1.94 18.53
C ALA A 150 -5.62 -1.20 18.24
N GLY A 151 -4.61 -1.34 19.12
CA GLY A 151 -3.28 -0.76 18.90
C GLY A 151 -2.52 -1.40 17.74
N MET A 152 -2.61 -2.73 17.58
CA MET A 152 -2.02 -3.44 16.43
C MET A 152 -2.65 -3.00 15.12
N ASP A 153 -3.98 -2.91 15.08
CA ASP A 153 -4.69 -2.47 13.87
C ASP A 153 -4.42 -1.00 13.58
N ALA A 154 -4.28 -0.15 14.60
CA ALA A 154 -3.91 1.25 14.42
C ALA A 154 -2.56 1.35 13.72
N MET A 155 -1.55 0.58 14.16
CA MET A 155 -0.22 0.55 13.53
C MET A 155 -0.22 0.01 12.09
N ASN A 156 -1.27 -0.70 11.67
CA ASN A 156 -1.41 -1.21 10.31
C ASN A 156 -2.19 -0.26 9.39
N LEU A 157 -2.66 0.89 9.90
CA LEU A 157 -3.33 1.87 9.07
C LEU A 157 -2.39 2.41 7.98
N PRO A 158 -2.93 2.76 6.80
CA PRO A 158 -2.16 3.34 5.72
C PRO A 158 -1.63 4.72 6.14
N TYR A 159 -0.31 4.84 6.32
CA TYR A 159 0.38 6.09 6.63
C TYR A 159 1.14 6.63 5.41
N PRO A 160 1.33 7.96 5.30
CA PRO A 160 1.94 8.58 4.11
C PRO A 160 3.26 7.94 3.64
N LEU A 161 4.14 7.60 4.59
CA LEU A 161 5.46 7.03 4.28
C LEU A 161 5.41 5.60 3.71
N MET A 162 4.31 4.89 3.87
CA MET A 162 4.15 3.50 3.41
C MET A 162 3.30 3.41 2.13
N MET A 163 2.59 4.48 1.74
CA MET A 163 1.62 4.42 0.63
C MET A 163 2.20 3.92 -0.68
N ALA A 164 3.33 4.49 -1.08
CA ALA A 164 3.97 4.11 -2.34
C ALA A 164 4.44 2.65 -2.30
N GLU A 165 5.04 2.21 -1.19
CA GLU A 165 5.52 0.84 -1.03
C GLU A 165 4.37 -0.19 -0.98
N THR A 166 3.22 0.20 -0.42
CA THR A 166 2.06 -0.69 -0.25
C THR A 166 1.22 -0.79 -1.52
N TYR A 167 0.91 0.34 -2.17
CA TYR A 167 -0.10 0.39 -3.24
C TYR A 167 0.51 0.62 -4.63
N LEU A 168 1.60 1.37 -4.73
CA LEU A 168 2.19 1.80 -6.01
C LEU A 168 3.31 0.86 -6.45
N THR A 169 3.00 -0.44 -6.53
CA THR A 169 4.00 -1.51 -6.74
C THR A 169 4.27 -1.85 -8.20
N ALA A 170 3.39 -1.46 -9.12
CA ALA A 170 3.64 -1.58 -10.56
C ALA A 170 4.81 -0.66 -10.98
N ALA A 171 5.56 -1.04 -12.02
CA ALA A 171 6.82 -0.37 -12.36
C ALA A 171 6.64 1.12 -12.71
N ASP A 172 5.58 1.45 -13.45
CA ASP A 172 5.20 2.82 -13.82
C ASP A 172 4.66 3.62 -12.63
N LEU A 173 3.85 3.00 -11.77
CA LEU A 173 3.35 3.61 -10.52
C LEU A 173 4.51 3.93 -9.56
N ASN A 174 5.46 3.02 -9.41
CA ASN A 174 6.64 3.23 -8.57
C ASN A 174 7.53 4.33 -9.13
N GLU A 175 7.76 4.37 -10.46
CA GLU A 175 8.49 5.47 -11.08
C GLU A 175 7.77 6.81 -10.88
N ALA A 176 6.44 6.84 -10.99
CA ALA A 176 5.65 8.04 -10.71
C ALA A 176 5.80 8.48 -9.24
N ALA A 177 5.71 7.53 -8.30
CA ALA A 177 5.86 7.80 -6.87
C ALA A 177 7.24 8.37 -6.52
N GLN A 178 8.32 7.90 -7.16
CA GLN A 178 9.67 8.42 -6.95
C GLN A 178 9.84 9.89 -7.36
N LYS A 179 8.95 10.41 -8.22
CA LYS A 179 8.90 11.80 -8.67
C LYS A 179 7.84 12.64 -7.96
N ALA A 180 7.00 12.01 -7.13
CA ALA A 180 5.94 12.65 -6.37
C ALA A 180 6.41 12.97 -4.93
N PRO A 181 6.60 14.24 -4.55
CA PRO A 181 7.05 14.62 -3.21
C PRO A 181 6.21 14.05 -2.05
N ALA A 182 4.88 13.98 -2.19
CA ALA A 182 3.99 13.42 -1.17
C ALA A 182 4.23 11.92 -0.94
N CYS A 183 4.77 11.21 -1.93
CA CYS A 183 5.20 9.82 -1.80
C CYS A 183 6.63 9.67 -1.23
N GLY A 184 7.31 10.77 -0.87
CA GLY A 184 8.72 10.78 -0.47
C GLY A 184 9.70 10.83 -1.65
N GLY A 185 9.20 11.10 -2.86
CA GLY A 185 10.01 11.30 -4.07
C GLY A 185 10.80 12.61 -4.06
N ALA A 186 11.80 12.69 -4.94
CA ALA A 186 12.52 13.94 -5.16
C ALA A 186 11.71 14.83 -6.11
N ALA A 187 11.53 16.10 -5.76
CA ALA A 187 11.05 17.09 -6.71
C ALA A 187 12.16 17.35 -7.74
N ASP A 188 11.93 16.97 -8.99
CA ASP A 188 12.81 17.26 -10.14
C ASP A 188 12.78 18.75 -10.54
#